data_AF-A0A564ZMJ8-F1
#
_entry.id   AF-A0A564ZMJ8-F1
#
_cell.length_a   1.000
_cell.length_b   1.000
_cell.length_c   1.000
_cell.angle_alpha   90.00
_cell.angle_beta   90.00
_cell.angle_gamma   90.00
#
_symmetry.space_group_name_H-M   'P 1'
#
loop_
_entity.id
_entity.type
_entity.pdbx_description
1 polymer ?
#
loop_
_entity_poly.entity_id
_entity_poly.type
_entity_poly.pdbx_seq_one_letter_code
_entity_poly.pdbx_strand_id
1 'polypeptide(L)'
;MRTFYGSLLAAALCVAISVFMFAGVSQAKGGSPVSKVKVHVRADLEPFDTSPAPDAEGQARHHKEIRKGIIKKDEFKGMVKIPVPSPDLGITKENVEHADVRLILSRNNTDYAECRLKFHEIEAEDDDDDGGVQAHFSIHVRTKHGVPRAKKGTCDINLATIAIDLGVPDAQAGDLATATLVTDPNNRGADIDFLEGDFETP
;
A
#
# COMPACT_ATOMS: atom_id res chain seq x y z
N MET A 1 67.31 -3.97 30.25
CA MET A 1 67.25 -5.38 30.67
C MET A 1 65.99 -6.00 30.09
N ARG A 2 66.12 -7.13 29.38
CA ARG A 2 65.12 -8.16 29.01
C ARG A 2 63.86 -7.68 28.24
N THR A 3 63.73 -7.80 26.91
CA THR A 3 63.45 -9.00 26.08
C THR A 3 62.54 -10.05 26.75
N PHE A 4 61.41 -10.41 26.12
CA PHE A 4 61.19 -11.66 25.37
C PHE A 4 59.71 -11.83 24.89
N TYR A 5 59.52 -12.09 23.57
CA TYR A 5 58.63 -13.07 22.89
C TYR A 5 57.09 -12.96 23.10
N GLY A 6 56.22 -12.97 22.10
CA GLY A 6 56.25 -13.62 20.78
C GLY A 6 55.15 -14.69 20.75
N SER A 7 54.16 -14.55 19.85
CA SER A 7 53.39 -15.68 19.28
C SER A 7 52.48 -15.19 18.15
N LEU A 8 52.91 -15.48 16.92
CA LEU A 8 52.06 -15.64 15.75
C LEU A 8 51.05 -16.77 15.98
N LEU A 9 49.83 -16.63 15.45
CA LEU A 9 49.10 -17.75 14.88
C LEU A 9 48.25 -17.26 13.71
N ALA A 10 48.80 -17.47 12.52
CA ALA A 10 48.09 -17.38 11.26
C ALA A 10 47.20 -18.62 11.12
N ALA A 11 45.90 -18.43 10.95
CA ALA A 11 44.99 -19.47 10.48
C ALA A 11 44.60 -19.13 9.03
N ALA A 12 45.40 -19.63 8.10
CA ALA A 12 45.06 -19.69 6.69
C ALA A 12 44.09 -20.86 6.50
N LEU A 13 42.82 -20.55 6.19
CA LEU A 13 41.84 -21.55 5.79
C LEU A 13 41.56 -21.37 4.30
N CYS A 14 42.27 -22.16 3.50
CA CYS A 14 41.98 -22.40 2.09
C CYS A 14 40.64 -23.13 1.98
N VAL A 15 39.61 -22.44 1.48
CA VAL A 15 38.40 -23.11 0.99
C VAL A 15 38.46 -23.11 -0.54
N ALA A 16 38.39 -24.32 -1.08
CA ALA A 16 38.64 -24.67 -2.46
C ALA A 16 37.71 -23.93 -3.44
N ILE A 17 38.34 -23.34 -4.46
CA ILE A 17 37.68 -22.79 -5.64
C ILE A 17 37.18 -23.98 -6.47
N SER A 18 35.88 -24.29 -6.39
CA SER A 18 35.26 -25.23 -7.32
C SER A 18 34.95 -24.49 -8.62
N VAL A 19 35.87 -24.58 -9.58
CA VAL A 19 35.67 -24.16 -10.96
C VAL A 19 34.70 -25.15 -11.62
N PHE A 20 33.41 -24.82 -11.62
CA PHE A 20 32.47 -25.47 -12.53
C PHE A 20 32.61 -24.85 -13.91
N MET A 21 33.46 -25.46 -14.74
CA MET A 21 33.45 -25.25 -16.19
C MET A 21 32.19 -25.90 -16.78
N PHE A 22 31.07 -25.17 -16.78
CA PHE A 22 29.97 -25.50 -17.66
C PHE A 22 30.31 -24.96 -19.06
N ALA A 23 31.01 -25.79 -19.84
CA ALA A 23 30.98 -25.70 -21.29
C ALA A 23 29.57 -26.12 -21.77
N GLY A 24 28.66 -25.16 -21.73
CA GLY A 24 27.29 -25.30 -22.22
C GLY A 24 26.95 -24.09 -23.06
N VAL A 25 27.39 -24.09 -24.32
CA VAL A 25 26.82 -23.24 -25.37
C VAL A 25 25.37 -23.68 -25.53
N SER A 26 24.47 -23.09 -24.75
CA SER A 26 23.06 -23.07 -25.05
C SER A 26 22.76 -21.73 -25.68
N GLN A 27 22.67 -21.73 -27.01
CA GLN A 27 21.87 -20.73 -27.73
C GLN A 27 20.47 -20.76 -27.14
N ALA A 28 20.20 -19.88 -26.18
CA ALA A 28 18.84 -19.60 -25.75
C ALA A 28 18.12 -18.92 -26.93
N LYS A 29 17.41 -19.76 -27.66
CA LYS A 29 16.34 -19.48 -28.60
C LYS A 29 15.54 -18.26 -28.12
N GLY A 30 15.38 -17.28 -29.01
CA GLY A 30 14.89 -15.94 -28.70
C GLY A 30 13.70 -15.89 -27.75
N GLY A 31 13.94 -15.34 -26.56
CA GLY A 31 12.87 -14.81 -25.73
C GLY A 31 12.32 -13.58 -26.43
N SER A 32 11.06 -13.66 -26.88
CA SER A 32 10.30 -12.48 -27.28
C SER A 32 10.46 -11.41 -26.19
N PRO A 33 10.91 -10.18 -26.51
CA PRO A 33 10.97 -9.13 -25.51
C PRO A 33 9.56 -8.96 -24.94
N VAL A 34 9.40 -9.09 -23.62
CA VAL A 34 8.12 -8.86 -22.93
C VAL A 34 7.71 -7.43 -23.22
N SER A 35 6.96 -7.27 -24.31
CA SER A 35 6.72 -5.96 -24.92
C SER A 35 5.70 -5.15 -24.13
N LYS A 36 4.94 -5.84 -23.26
CA LYS A 36 3.87 -5.30 -22.46
C LYS A 36 3.75 -6.08 -21.14
N VAL A 37 3.78 -5.35 -20.02
CA VAL A 37 3.47 -5.85 -18.68
C VAL A 37 2.23 -5.09 -18.20
N LYS A 38 1.26 -5.82 -17.64
CA LYS A 38 0.08 -5.24 -16.99
C LYS A 38 0.05 -5.76 -15.56
N VAL A 39 -0.06 -4.86 -14.60
CA VAL A 39 -0.37 -5.17 -13.21
C VAL A 39 -1.78 -4.63 -12.97
N HIS A 40 -2.65 -5.51 -12.52
CA HIS A 40 -3.98 -5.15 -12.06
C HIS A 40 -4.21 -5.94 -10.78
N VAL A 41 -4.31 -5.24 -9.66
CA VAL A 41 -4.58 -5.84 -8.36
C VAL A 41 -5.69 -5.06 -7.66
N ARG A 42 -6.46 -5.77 -6.85
CA ARG A 42 -7.60 -5.25 -6.10
C ARG A 42 -7.59 -5.85 -4.71
N ALA A 43 -7.86 -5.02 -3.71
CA ALA A 43 -8.21 -5.44 -2.37
C ALA A 43 -9.66 -5.01 -2.13
N ASP A 44 -10.50 -5.94 -1.68
CA ASP A 44 -11.77 -5.60 -1.04
C ASP A 44 -11.48 -5.55 0.47
N LEU A 45 -11.88 -4.46 1.12
CA LEU A 45 -11.55 -4.19 2.50
C LEU A 45 -12.78 -4.48 3.36
N GLU A 46 -12.62 -5.41 4.28
CA GLU A 46 -13.68 -5.89 5.17
C GLU A 46 -13.34 -5.57 6.63
N PRO A 47 -14.35 -5.42 7.49
CA PRO A 47 -14.14 -5.33 8.93
C PRO A 47 -13.55 -6.64 9.46
N PHE A 48 -12.48 -6.55 10.26
CA PHE A 48 -11.97 -7.68 11.02
C PHE A 48 -12.87 -7.97 12.25
N ASP A 49 -12.72 -9.14 12.88
CA ASP A 49 -13.62 -9.67 13.93
C ASP A 49 -13.92 -8.71 15.10
N THR A 50 -13.00 -7.79 15.42
CA THR A 50 -13.14 -6.80 16.50
C THR A 50 -13.15 -5.37 15.99
N SER A 51 -13.52 -5.17 14.72
CA SER A 51 -13.56 -3.85 14.11
C SER A 51 -14.57 -2.96 14.81
N PRO A 52 -14.23 -1.68 15.10
CA PRO A 52 -15.17 -0.70 15.60
C PRO A 52 -16.15 -0.21 14.52
N ALA A 53 -16.07 -0.70 13.29
CA ALA A 53 -17.02 -0.37 12.23
C ALA A 53 -17.42 -1.63 11.45
N PRO A 54 -18.26 -2.51 12.06
CA PRO A 54 -18.62 -3.81 11.48
C PRO A 54 -19.47 -3.72 10.20
N ASP A 55 -20.08 -2.55 9.94
CA ASP A 55 -20.86 -2.32 8.72
C ASP A 55 -20.14 -1.35 7.75
N ALA A 56 -18.86 -1.06 7.98
CA ALA A 56 -18.04 -0.34 7.02
C ALA A 56 -17.53 -1.28 5.93
N GLU A 57 -17.29 -0.73 4.75
CA GLU A 57 -16.72 -1.46 3.64
C GLU A 57 -15.70 -0.60 2.88
N GLY A 58 -14.80 -1.22 2.14
CA GLY A 58 -13.86 -0.49 1.34
C GLY A 58 -13.33 -1.28 0.15
N GLN A 59 -12.62 -0.58 -0.71
CA GLN A 59 -11.92 -1.18 -1.83
C GLN A 59 -10.69 -0.36 -2.16
N ALA A 60 -9.61 -1.04 -2.53
CA ALA A 60 -8.44 -0.44 -3.15
C ALA A 60 -8.06 -1.17 -4.43
N ARG A 61 -7.52 -0.46 -5.41
CA ARG A 61 -7.07 -1.04 -6.68
C ARG A 61 -5.90 -0.29 -7.27
N HIS A 62 -5.00 -1.04 -7.88
CA HIS A 62 -3.86 -0.53 -8.61
C HIS A 62 -3.86 -1.07 -10.03
N HIS A 63 -3.69 -0.18 -11.01
CA HIS A 63 -3.56 -0.52 -12.42
C HIS A 63 -2.31 0.13 -13.01
N LYS A 64 -1.32 -0.71 -13.32
CA LYS A 64 -0.08 -0.33 -14.00
C LYS A 64 0.02 -0.99 -15.38
N GLU A 65 0.30 -0.21 -16.41
CA GLU A 65 0.64 -0.72 -17.74
C GLU A 65 2.02 -0.22 -18.15
N ILE A 66 2.94 -1.15 -18.39
CA ILE A 66 4.29 -0.88 -18.89
C ILE A 66 4.37 -1.42 -20.32
N ARG A 67 4.82 -0.60 -21.27
CA ARG A 67 5.03 -1.00 -22.66
C ARG A 67 6.43 -0.63 -23.09
N LYS A 68 7.23 -1.62 -23.50
CA LYS A 68 8.65 -1.45 -23.86
C LYS A 68 9.45 -0.72 -22.76
N GLY A 69 9.24 -1.10 -21.49
CA GLY A 69 9.90 -0.48 -20.34
C GLY A 69 9.36 0.90 -19.94
N ILE A 70 8.40 1.47 -20.68
CA ILE A 70 7.82 2.79 -20.39
C ILE A 70 6.46 2.61 -19.73
N ILE A 71 6.26 3.24 -18.56
CA ILE A 71 4.95 3.32 -17.90
C ILE A 71 3.99 4.12 -18.79
N LYS A 72 2.94 3.46 -19.27
CA LYS A 72 1.86 4.05 -20.07
C LYS A 72 0.66 4.44 -19.22
N LYS A 73 0.39 3.67 -18.17
CA LYS A 73 -0.66 3.93 -17.19
C LYS A 73 -0.15 3.53 -15.81
N ASP A 74 -0.47 4.36 -14.84
CA ASP A 74 -0.20 4.11 -13.42
C ASP A 74 -1.29 4.85 -12.65
N GLU A 75 -2.16 4.11 -11.99
CA GLU A 75 -3.36 4.63 -11.34
C GLU A 75 -3.68 3.80 -10.12
N PHE A 76 -3.76 4.47 -8.97
CA PHE A 76 -4.21 3.91 -7.71
C PHE A 76 -5.51 4.59 -7.29
N LYS A 77 -6.49 3.78 -6.90
CA LYS A 77 -7.80 4.24 -6.43
C LYS A 77 -8.16 3.47 -5.18
N GLY A 78 -8.80 4.15 -4.25
CA GLY A 78 -9.37 3.54 -3.07
C GLY A 78 -10.61 4.30 -2.64
N MET A 79 -11.51 3.58 -1.97
CA MET A 79 -12.74 4.10 -1.41
C MET A 79 -13.00 3.40 -0.10
N VAL A 80 -13.47 4.14 0.89
CA VAL A 80 -13.97 3.62 2.16
C VAL A 80 -15.34 4.22 2.40
N LYS A 81 -16.28 3.37 2.78
CA LYS A 81 -17.65 3.73 3.14
C LYS A 81 -17.84 3.42 4.61
N ILE A 82 -18.35 4.41 5.35
CA ILE A 82 -18.56 4.30 6.78
C ILE A 82 -20.01 4.66 7.07
N PRO A 83 -20.78 3.80 7.77
CA PRO A 83 -22.10 4.16 8.27
C PRO A 83 -22.07 5.43 9.12
N VAL A 84 -23.07 6.28 9.00
CA VAL A 84 -23.19 7.52 9.76
C VAL A 84 -24.53 7.56 10.51
N PRO A 85 -24.51 7.60 11.85
CA PRO A 85 -23.33 7.72 12.70
C PRO A 85 -22.55 6.40 12.82
N SER A 86 -21.25 6.50 13.10
CA SER A 86 -20.40 5.41 13.59
C SER A 86 -19.86 5.80 14.98
N PRO A 87 -20.57 5.42 16.07
CA PRO A 87 -20.23 5.86 17.43
C PRO A 87 -18.84 5.42 17.89
N ASP A 88 -18.42 4.20 17.54
CA ASP A 88 -17.14 3.64 17.97
C ASP A 88 -15.93 4.27 17.24
N LEU A 89 -16.16 4.80 16.03
CA LEU A 89 -15.21 5.69 15.34
C LEU A 89 -15.37 7.17 15.74
N GLY A 90 -16.38 7.51 16.53
CA GLY A 90 -16.71 8.89 16.86
C GLY A 90 -17.13 9.74 15.64
N ILE A 91 -17.58 9.12 14.55
CA ILE A 91 -18.00 9.79 13.32
C ILE A 91 -19.50 10.05 13.37
N THR A 92 -19.89 11.31 13.17
CA THR A 92 -21.28 11.78 13.13
C THR A 92 -21.52 12.60 11.87
N LYS A 93 -22.78 12.93 11.57
CA LYS A 93 -23.13 13.75 10.40
C LYS A 93 -22.45 15.13 10.43
N GLU A 94 -22.19 15.63 11.64
CA GLU A 94 -21.64 16.96 11.87
C GLU A 94 -20.12 17.03 11.73
N ASN A 95 -19.40 15.90 11.93
CA ASN A 95 -17.93 15.89 11.92
C ASN A 95 -17.32 15.06 10.79
N VAL A 96 -18.12 14.30 10.02
CA VAL A 96 -17.61 13.33 9.04
C VAL A 96 -16.76 13.96 7.94
N GLU A 97 -17.05 15.21 7.54
CA GLU A 97 -16.25 15.93 6.55
C GLU A 97 -14.83 16.29 7.05
N HIS A 98 -14.60 16.23 8.36
CA HIS A 98 -13.33 16.51 9.01
C HIS A 98 -12.60 15.24 9.48
N ALA A 99 -13.23 14.07 9.36
CA ALA A 99 -12.60 12.80 9.73
C ALA A 99 -11.34 12.56 8.88
N ASP A 100 -10.23 12.19 9.53
CA ASP A 100 -8.97 11.89 8.87
C ASP A 100 -8.84 10.38 8.63
N VAL A 101 -9.52 9.92 7.58
CA VAL A 101 -9.47 8.52 7.14
C VAL A 101 -8.26 8.32 6.22
N ARG A 102 -7.44 7.33 6.54
CA ARG A 102 -6.25 6.96 5.77
C ARG A 102 -6.30 5.50 5.34
N LEU A 103 -5.59 5.20 4.25
CA LEU A 103 -5.33 3.86 3.77
C LEU A 103 -3.83 3.61 3.85
N ILE A 104 -3.42 2.72 4.73
CA ILE A 104 -2.03 2.31 4.93
C ILE A 104 -1.79 1.08 4.06
N LEU A 105 -0.69 1.08 3.31
CA LEU A 105 -0.30 -0.02 2.45
C LEU A 105 0.98 -0.63 2.98
N SER A 106 0.95 -1.93 3.23
CA SER A 106 2.08 -2.66 3.79
C SER A 106 2.46 -3.87 2.94
N ARG A 107 3.76 -4.19 2.99
CA ARG A 107 4.35 -5.36 2.33
C ARG A 107 5.27 -6.05 3.32
N ASN A 108 5.03 -7.34 3.56
CA ASN A 108 5.79 -8.10 4.57
C ASN A 108 5.84 -7.39 5.94
N ASN A 109 4.68 -6.90 6.40
CA ASN A 109 4.51 -6.16 7.67
C ASN A 109 5.32 -4.86 7.76
N THR A 110 5.70 -4.27 6.62
CA THR A 110 6.35 -2.96 6.56
C THR A 110 5.49 -2.01 5.74
N ASP A 111 5.04 -0.93 6.37
CA ASP A 111 4.31 0.12 5.69
C ASP A 111 5.22 0.81 4.68
N TYR A 112 4.74 0.94 3.44
CA TYR A 112 5.50 1.57 2.36
C TYR A 112 4.78 2.76 1.75
N ALA A 113 3.47 2.91 1.99
CA ALA A 113 2.73 4.08 1.56
C ALA A 113 1.55 4.36 2.50
N GLU A 114 1.22 5.64 2.62
CA GLU A 114 0.07 6.11 3.38
C GLU A 114 -0.74 7.07 2.50
N CYS A 115 -2.01 6.74 2.29
CA CYS A 115 -2.91 7.53 1.49
C CYS A 115 -3.94 8.21 2.37
N ARG A 116 -3.98 9.54 2.38
CA ARG A 116 -5.06 10.32 2.99
C ARG A 116 -6.26 10.36 2.06
N LEU A 117 -7.36 9.75 2.47
CA LEU A 117 -8.60 9.80 1.69
C LEU A 117 -9.25 11.17 1.87
N LYS A 118 -9.94 11.62 0.82
CA LYS A 118 -10.73 12.85 0.86
C LYS A 118 -12.20 12.48 0.98
N PHE A 119 -12.89 13.07 1.96
CA PHE A 119 -14.34 13.02 2.05
C PHE A 119 -14.97 13.44 0.72
N HIS A 120 -15.92 12.65 0.23
CA HIS A 120 -16.61 12.88 -1.02
C HIS A 120 -18.01 13.42 -0.80
N GLU A 121 -18.83 12.66 -0.08
CA GLU A 121 -20.26 12.90 0.14
C GLU A 121 -20.84 11.93 1.17
N ILE A 122 -22.10 12.18 1.54
CA ILE A 122 -22.96 11.25 2.29
C ILE A 122 -24.07 10.82 1.34
N GLU A 123 -24.28 9.52 1.19
CA GLU A 123 -25.38 8.94 0.41
C GLU A 123 -26.30 8.14 1.34
N ALA A 124 -27.60 8.15 1.06
CA ALA A 124 -28.55 7.23 1.66
C ALA A 124 -28.65 6.02 0.72
N GLU A 125 -28.56 4.80 1.27
CA GLU A 125 -28.83 3.62 0.45
C GLU A 125 -30.34 3.54 0.17
N ASP A 126 -30.71 3.63 -1.11
CA ASP A 126 -32.10 3.68 -1.60
C ASP A 126 -32.75 2.28 -1.72
N ASP A 127 -32.08 1.21 -1.27
CA ASP A 127 -32.60 -0.16 -1.39
C ASP A 127 -33.44 -0.54 -0.16
N ASP A 128 -34.68 -0.96 -0.45
CA ASP A 128 -35.77 -1.17 0.50
C ASP A 128 -35.41 -2.08 1.70
N ASP A 129 -35.78 -1.59 2.89
CA ASP A 129 -35.90 -2.23 4.22
C ASP A 129 -34.79 -2.07 5.28
N ASP A 130 -33.58 -1.57 4.98
CA ASP A 130 -32.57 -1.26 6.02
C ASP A 130 -31.57 -0.13 5.63
N GLY A 131 -31.97 0.76 4.71
CA GLY A 131 -31.12 1.81 4.11
C GLY A 131 -30.45 2.74 5.13
N GLY A 132 -29.20 2.41 5.49
CA GLY A 132 -28.33 3.23 6.31
C GLY A 132 -27.77 4.43 5.52
N VAL A 133 -27.39 5.48 6.24
CA VAL A 133 -26.67 6.61 5.64
C VAL A 133 -25.17 6.28 5.66
N GLN A 134 -24.48 6.38 4.53
CA GLN A 134 -23.04 6.09 4.43
C GLN A 134 -22.25 7.33 4.01
N ALA A 135 -21.08 7.53 4.60
CA ALA A 135 -20.12 8.54 4.19
C ALA A 135 -19.02 7.93 3.32
N HIS A 136 -18.75 8.56 2.19
CA HIS A 136 -17.80 8.07 1.20
C HIS A 136 -16.49 8.86 1.29
N PHE A 137 -15.39 8.16 1.51
CA PHE A 137 -14.03 8.69 1.47
C PHE A 137 -13.31 8.11 0.26
N SER A 138 -12.51 8.90 -0.45
CA SER A 138 -11.89 8.45 -1.70
C SER A 138 -10.47 8.96 -1.92
N ILE A 139 -9.64 8.11 -2.51
CA ILE A 139 -8.31 8.42 -3.04
C ILE A 139 -8.27 8.08 -4.54
N HIS A 140 -7.65 8.96 -5.34
CA HIS A 140 -7.38 8.72 -6.75
C HIS A 140 -6.11 9.46 -7.13
N VAL A 141 -5.01 8.73 -7.24
CA VAL A 141 -3.71 9.22 -7.71
C VAL A 141 -3.34 8.53 -9.01
N ARG A 142 -2.73 9.27 -9.93
CA ARG A 142 -2.27 8.71 -11.20
C ARG A 142 -1.01 9.38 -11.70
N THR A 143 -0.23 8.68 -12.51
CA THR A 143 0.89 9.28 -13.22
C THR A 143 0.41 9.87 -14.55
N LYS A 144 0.70 11.14 -14.79
CA LYS A 144 0.46 11.83 -16.07
C LYS A 144 1.77 12.43 -16.57
N HIS A 145 2.25 11.95 -17.72
CA HIS A 145 3.55 12.36 -18.29
C HIS A 145 4.74 12.18 -17.33
N GLY A 146 4.76 11.07 -16.59
CA GLY A 146 5.82 10.78 -15.60
C GLY A 146 5.70 11.55 -14.29
N VAL A 147 4.68 12.41 -14.13
CA VAL A 147 4.45 13.19 -12.92
C VAL A 147 3.21 12.66 -12.18
N PRO A 148 3.32 12.32 -10.88
CA PRO A 148 2.17 11.98 -10.05
C PRO A 148 1.16 13.13 -9.97
N ARG A 149 -0.13 12.80 -10.04
CA ARG A 149 -1.27 13.73 -9.96
C ARG A 149 -2.35 13.14 -9.09
N ALA A 150 -2.61 13.81 -7.96
CA ALA A 150 -3.78 13.56 -7.13
C ALA A 150 -5.04 14.20 -7.75
N LYS A 151 -6.09 13.41 -7.94
CA LYS A 151 -7.44 13.89 -8.28
C LYS A 151 -8.35 13.97 -7.07
N LYS A 152 -8.23 13.00 -6.16
CA LYS A 152 -8.89 12.93 -4.84
C LYS A 152 -7.87 12.38 -3.86
N GLY A 153 -7.86 12.89 -2.62
CA GLY A 153 -6.88 12.53 -1.59
C GLY A 153 -5.43 12.75 -2.02
N THR A 154 -4.48 12.23 -1.23
CA THR A 154 -3.04 12.23 -1.54
C THR A 154 -2.40 10.96 -0.99
N CYS A 155 -1.34 10.46 -1.64
CA CYS A 155 -0.53 9.37 -1.10
C CYS A 155 0.91 9.81 -0.91
N ASP A 156 1.45 9.56 0.27
CA ASP A 156 2.88 9.54 0.54
C ASP A 156 3.40 8.13 0.21
N ILE A 157 4.34 8.02 -0.73
CA ILE A 157 4.95 6.74 -1.13
C ILE A 157 6.33 6.51 -0.50
N ASN A 158 6.76 7.39 0.41
CA ASN A 158 8.04 7.29 1.06
C ASN A 158 7.96 7.69 2.54
N LEU A 159 7.53 6.73 3.36
CA LEU A 159 7.38 6.90 4.80
C LEU A 159 8.71 7.00 5.56
N ALA A 160 9.86 6.85 4.87
CA ALA A 160 11.17 7.01 5.47
C ALA A 160 11.57 8.49 5.65
N THR A 161 10.83 9.43 5.05
CA THR A 161 11.11 10.86 5.14
C THR A 161 9.97 11.64 5.81
N ILE A 162 10.30 12.75 6.46
CA ILE A 162 9.30 13.64 7.07
C ILE A 162 8.51 14.41 5.99
N ALA A 163 9.10 14.58 4.79
CA ALA A 163 8.43 15.24 3.68
C ALA A 163 7.53 14.26 2.94
N ILE A 164 6.30 14.70 2.62
CA ILE A 164 5.36 13.91 1.82
C ILE A 164 5.93 13.72 0.41
N ASP A 165 6.22 12.48 0.03
CA ASP A 165 6.60 12.13 -1.35
C ASP A 165 5.35 11.73 -2.14
N LEU A 166 4.78 12.71 -2.86
CA LEU A 166 3.53 12.49 -3.59
C LEU A 166 3.73 11.49 -4.74
N GLY A 167 3.07 10.34 -4.65
CA GLY A 167 3.23 9.27 -5.64
C GLY A 167 1.99 8.43 -5.90
N VAL A 168 2.13 7.49 -6.84
CA VAL A 168 1.19 6.37 -7.01
C VAL A 168 1.83 5.18 -6.29
N PRO A 169 1.17 4.59 -5.27
CA PRO A 169 1.70 3.41 -4.60
C PRO A 169 1.87 2.24 -5.57
N ASP A 170 3.02 1.57 -5.53
CA ASP A 170 3.31 0.40 -6.36
C ASP A 170 2.77 -0.90 -5.73
N ALA A 171 1.44 -0.94 -5.53
CA ALA A 171 0.76 -2.08 -4.91
C ALA A 171 0.84 -3.33 -5.81
N GLN A 172 1.04 -4.48 -5.17
CA GLN A 172 1.24 -5.79 -5.79
C GLN A 172 0.36 -6.83 -5.09
N ALA A 173 0.25 -8.02 -5.68
CA ALA A 173 -0.51 -9.09 -5.06
C ALA A 173 0.18 -9.56 -3.78
N GLY A 174 -0.60 -9.76 -2.72
CA GLY A 174 -0.13 -10.09 -1.37
C GLY A 174 0.32 -8.89 -0.53
N ASP A 175 0.19 -7.66 -1.03
CA ASP A 175 0.27 -6.46 -0.18
C ASP A 175 -1.03 -6.33 0.63
N LEU A 176 -0.96 -5.79 1.84
CA LEU A 176 -2.11 -5.53 2.71
C LEU A 176 -2.52 -4.06 2.62
N ALA A 177 -3.81 -3.80 2.54
CA ALA A 177 -4.41 -2.48 2.69
C ALA A 177 -5.19 -2.40 4.00
N THR A 178 -4.91 -1.39 4.82
CA THR A 178 -5.61 -1.17 6.10
C THR A 178 -6.24 0.22 6.08
N ALA A 179 -7.54 0.31 6.36
CA ALA A 179 -8.22 1.59 6.56
C ALA A 179 -8.16 1.97 8.05
N THR A 180 -7.69 3.18 8.29
CA THR A 180 -7.36 3.69 9.63
C THR A 180 -7.98 5.06 9.83
N LEU A 181 -8.61 5.28 10.99
CA LEU A 181 -9.00 6.61 11.44
C LEU A 181 -7.86 7.20 12.28
N VAL A 182 -7.32 8.33 11.84
CA VAL A 182 -6.29 9.07 12.59
C VAL A 182 -6.97 10.00 13.57
N THR A 183 -6.87 9.68 14.86
CA THR A 183 -7.50 10.47 15.94
C THR A 183 -6.63 11.64 16.41
N ASP A 184 -5.30 11.48 16.35
CA ASP A 184 -4.33 12.55 16.63
C ASP A 184 -3.14 12.45 15.65
N PRO A 185 -2.95 13.41 14.74
CA PRO A 185 -1.84 13.38 13.78
C PRO A 185 -0.45 13.45 14.44
N ASN A 186 -0.36 13.88 15.71
CA ASN A 186 0.90 13.95 16.46
C ASN A 186 1.13 12.71 17.33
N ASN A 187 0.12 11.87 17.52
CA ASN A 187 0.18 10.65 18.31
C ASN A 187 -0.57 9.51 17.61
N ARG A 188 0.14 8.86 16.68
CA ARG A 188 -0.37 7.74 15.89
C ARG A 188 -0.63 6.47 16.72
N GLY A 189 -0.25 6.44 18.00
CA GLY A 189 -0.51 5.29 18.88
C GLY A 189 -1.99 5.13 19.29
N ALA A 190 -2.83 6.10 18.95
CA ALA A 190 -4.28 6.07 19.17
C ALA A 190 -5.08 5.88 17.86
N ASP A 191 -4.39 5.69 16.74
CA ASP A 191 -5.02 5.39 15.46
C ASP A 191 -5.89 4.13 15.59
N ILE A 192 -7.03 4.14 14.89
CA ILE A 192 -8.02 3.07 14.95
C ILE A 192 -8.09 2.43 13.57
N ASP A 193 -7.55 1.22 13.45
CA ASP A 193 -7.77 0.39 12.27
C ASP A 193 -9.20 -0.16 12.32
N PHE A 194 -9.87 -0.21 11.16
CA PHE A 194 -11.27 -0.67 11.11
C PHE A 194 -11.64 -1.47 9.86
N LEU A 195 -10.82 -1.45 8.80
CA LEU A 195 -10.94 -2.38 7.67
C LEU A 195 -9.56 -2.89 7.26
N GLU A 196 -9.51 -4.09 6.73
CA GLU A 196 -8.31 -4.64 6.10
C GLU A 196 -8.64 -5.50 4.87
N GLY A 197 -7.68 -5.67 3.97
CA GLY A 197 -7.82 -6.54 2.82
C GLY A 197 -6.53 -6.72 2.04
N ASP A 198 -6.26 -7.95 1.61
CA ASP A 198 -5.11 -8.27 0.77
C ASP A 198 -5.37 -7.92 -0.69
N PHE A 199 -4.35 -7.41 -1.38
CA PHE A 199 -4.40 -7.24 -2.82
C PHE A 199 -4.29 -8.58 -3.52
N GLU A 200 -5.25 -8.88 -4.38
CA GLU A 200 -5.28 -10.06 -5.22
C GLU A 200 -5.26 -9.70 -6.71
N THR A 201 -4.83 -10.64 -7.54
CA THR A 201 -5.04 -10.54 -8.99
C THR A 201 -6.50 -10.90 -9.30
N PRO A 202 -7.25 -10.06 -10.03
CA PRO A 202 -8.64 -10.31 -10.38
C PRO A 202 -8.81 -11.45 -11.38
#